data_AF-A0A9P6FPN2-F1
#
_entry.id   AF-A0A9P6FPN2-F1
#
_cell.length_a   1.000
_cell.length_b   1.000
_cell.length_c   1.000
_cell.angle_alpha   90.00
_cell.angle_beta   90.00
_cell.angle_gamma   90.00
#
_symmetry.space_group_name_H-M   'P 1'
#
loop_
_entity.id
_entity.type
_entity.pdbx_description
1 polymer ?
#
loop_
_entity_poly.entity_id
_entity_poly.type
_entity_poly.pdbx_seq_one_letter_code
_entity_poly.pdbx_strand_id
1 'polypeptide(L)'
;MEDVIRVLAMRDEKPVLAQLVKQGTVGDDIWTQFTLSEKELEAEIMAVIEEANTFKEGWGQTILQTASEMVQHERTKHLQKDLVERKEQEARKQAVLEQRKDQSKTPKKKKAAAKQESDEIEA
;
A
#
# COMPACT_ATOMS: atom_id res chain seq x y z
N MET A 1 -4.13 1.51 -19.06
CA MET A 1 -4.25 1.48 -17.58
C MET A 1 -3.17 2.33 -16.94
N GLU A 2 -1.90 2.16 -17.36
CA GLU A 2 -0.76 2.95 -16.87
C GLU A 2 -1.01 4.46 -16.93
N ASP A 3 -1.52 4.99 -18.05
CA ASP A 3 -1.76 6.43 -18.19
C ASP A 3 -2.76 6.94 -17.14
N VAL A 4 -3.80 6.15 -16.84
CA VAL A 4 -4.78 6.49 -15.79
C VAL A 4 -4.14 6.50 -14.41
N ILE A 5 -3.25 5.54 -14.12
CA ILE A 5 -2.49 5.51 -12.87
C ILE A 5 -1.61 6.77 -12.75
N ARG A 6 -0.90 7.11 -13.83
CA ARG A 6 0.00 8.28 -13.87
C ARG A 6 -0.76 9.59 -13.71
N VAL A 7 -1.94 9.73 -14.35
CA VAL A 7 -2.82 10.90 -14.18
C VAL A 7 -3.28 11.04 -12.73
N LEU A 8 -3.75 9.94 -12.13
CA LEU A 8 -4.21 9.96 -10.74
C LEU A 8 -3.08 10.36 -9.79
N ALA A 9 -1.88 9.83 -10.00
CA ALA A 9 -0.69 10.19 -9.24
C ALA A 9 -0.34 11.68 -9.41
N MET A 10 -0.21 12.17 -10.65
CA MET A 10 0.11 13.58 -10.91
C MET A 10 -0.92 14.54 -10.32
N ARG A 11 -2.21 14.19 -10.37
CA ARG A 11 -3.29 15.00 -9.79
C ARG A 11 -3.16 15.12 -8.26
N ASP A 12 -2.76 14.04 -7.60
CA ASP A 12 -2.58 14.02 -6.15
C ASP A 12 -1.26 14.72 -5.73
N GLU A 13 -0.22 14.64 -6.56
CA GLU A 13 1.11 15.24 -6.32
C GLU A 13 1.14 16.76 -6.58
N LYS A 14 0.43 17.26 -7.60
CA LYS A 14 0.43 18.67 -8.01
C LYS A 14 0.15 19.67 -6.86
N PRO A 15 -0.89 19.52 -6.01
CA PRO A 15 -1.12 20.45 -4.91
C PRO A 15 -0.01 20.41 -3.85
N VAL A 16 0.58 19.23 -3.62
CA VAL A 16 1.69 19.06 -2.68
C VAL A 16 2.93 19.77 -3.20
N LEU A 17 3.27 19.57 -4.47
CA LEU A 17 4.41 20.24 -5.11
C LEU A 17 4.22 21.76 -5.14
N ALA A 18 3.01 22.25 -5.46
CA ALA A 18 2.69 23.67 -5.46
C ALA A 18 2.91 24.31 -4.07
N GLN A 19 2.62 23.57 -2.99
CA GLN A 19 2.87 24.02 -1.63
C GLN A 19 4.37 24.07 -1.32
N LEU A 20 5.14 23.06 -1.71
CA LEU A 20 6.58 23.00 -1.48
C LEU A 20 7.34 24.11 -2.21
N VAL A 21 6.95 24.39 -3.44
CA VAL A 21 7.51 25.50 -4.25
C VAL A 21 7.26 26.85 -3.56
N LYS A 22 6.03 27.09 -3.07
CA LYS A 22 5.70 28.30 -2.29
C LYS A 22 6.51 28.45 -1.00
N GLN A 23 6.89 27.33 -0.38
CA GLN A 23 7.74 27.32 0.81
C GLN A 23 9.22 27.53 0.48
N GLY A 24 9.61 27.51 -0.79
CA GLY A 24 11.01 27.66 -1.24
C GLY A 24 11.87 26.43 -0.94
N THR A 25 11.28 25.30 -0.56
CA THR A 25 12.00 24.03 -0.33
C THR A 25 12.31 23.29 -1.63
N VAL A 26 11.63 23.66 -2.71
CA VAL A 26 11.75 23.10 -4.06
C VAL A 26 11.90 24.27 -5.04
N GLY A 27 12.78 24.12 -6.04
CA GLY A 27 13.03 25.15 -7.05
C GLY A 27 11.90 25.28 -8.08
N ASP A 28 11.81 26.47 -8.69
CA ASP A 28 10.84 26.79 -9.76
C ASP A 28 11.07 25.97 -11.05
N ASP A 29 12.29 25.47 -11.25
CA ASP A 29 12.67 24.60 -12.35
C ASP A 29 11.93 23.26 -12.29
N ILE A 30 11.80 22.67 -11.09
CA ILE A 30 11.06 21.42 -10.86
C ILE A 30 9.58 21.62 -11.14
N TRP A 31 9.00 22.74 -10.71
CA TRP A 31 7.61 23.08 -11.02
C TRP A 31 7.36 23.19 -12.53
N THR A 32 8.30 23.81 -13.23
CA THR A 32 8.26 23.96 -14.69
C THR A 32 8.34 22.60 -15.39
N GLN A 33 9.27 21.75 -14.98
CA GLN A 33 9.40 20.38 -15.53
C GLN A 33 8.17 19.52 -15.25
N PHE A 34 7.59 19.63 -14.04
CA PHE A 34 6.37 18.93 -13.69
C PHE A 34 5.20 19.35 -14.60
N THR A 35 5.03 20.66 -14.82
CA THR A 35 3.98 21.19 -15.70
C THR A 35 4.20 20.79 -17.16
N LEU A 36 5.46 20.68 -17.61
CA LEU A 36 5.77 20.15 -18.94
C LEU A 36 5.37 18.68 -19.05
N SER A 37 5.76 17.86 -18.07
CA SER A 37 5.44 16.43 -18.03
C SER A 37 3.92 16.20 -17.99
N GLU A 38 3.17 17.07 -17.28
CA GLU A 38 1.70 17.04 -17.26
C GLU A 38 1.12 17.26 -18.68
N LYS A 39 1.65 18.22 -19.44
CA LYS A 39 1.22 18.46 -20.83
C LYS A 39 1.57 17.32 -21.77
N GLU A 40 2.74 16.71 -21.59
CA GLU A 40 3.15 15.53 -22.37
C GLU A 40 2.19 14.36 -22.11
N LEU A 41 1.80 14.14 -20.86
CA LEU A 41 0.83 13.12 -20.48
C LEU A 41 -0.58 13.42 -21.04
N GLU A 42 -1.02 14.68 -21.01
CA GLU A 42 -2.28 15.07 -21.64
C GLU A 42 -2.28 14.77 -23.14
N ALA A 43 -1.18 15.06 -23.83
CA ALA A 43 -1.03 14.76 -25.25
C ALA A 43 -1.03 13.25 -25.53
N GLU A 44 -0.34 12.45 -24.70
CA GLU A 44 -0.34 10.98 -24.77
C GLU A 44 -1.76 10.42 -24.64
N ILE A 45 -2.54 10.93 -23.68
CA ILE A 45 -3.93 10.49 -23.46
C ILE A 45 -4.83 10.84 -24.64
N MET A 46 -4.68 12.03 -25.23
CA MET A 46 -5.45 12.41 -26.41
C MET A 46 -5.13 11.48 -27.59
N ALA A 47 -3.86 11.13 -27.79
CA ALA A 47 -3.46 10.16 -28.80
C ALA A 47 -4.10 8.77 -28.56
N VAL A 48 -4.17 8.31 -27.30
CA VAL A 48 -4.83 7.04 -26.94
C VAL A 48 -6.34 7.09 -27.21
N ILE A 49 -7.02 8.21 -26.93
CA ILE A 49 -8.45 8.39 -27.22
C ILE A 49 -8.70 8.32 -28.74
N GLU A 50 -7.87 9.02 -29.52
CA GLU A 50 -7.95 9.02 -30.97
C GLU A 50 -7.69 7.62 -31.53
N GLU A 51 -6.64 6.94 -31.07
CA GLU A 51 -6.31 5.57 -31.47
C GLU A 51 -7.45 4.60 -31.12
N ALA A 52 -8.03 4.68 -29.91
CA ALA A 52 -9.17 3.87 -29.51
C ALA A 52 -10.37 4.06 -30.46
N ASN A 53 -10.62 5.29 -30.91
CA ASN A 53 -11.67 5.58 -31.88
C ASN A 53 -11.38 4.98 -33.27
N THR A 54 -10.11 4.76 -33.64
CA THR A 54 -9.78 4.05 -34.89
C THR A 54 -10.16 2.57 -34.86
N PHE A 55 -10.13 1.95 -33.68
CA PHE A 55 -10.56 0.56 -33.51
C PHE A 55 -12.08 0.41 -33.52
N LYS A 56 -12.79 1.34 -32.88
CA LYS A 56 -14.25 1.43 -32.92
C LYS A 56 -14.70 2.84 -32.58
N GLU A 57 -15.61 3.36 -33.38
CA GLU A 57 -16.24 4.65 -33.09
C GLU A 57 -16.87 4.68 -31.69
N GLY A 58 -16.58 5.73 -30.93
CA GLY A 58 -17.08 5.94 -29.58
C GLY A 58 -16.25 5.29 -28.46
N TRP A 59 -15.28 4.43 -28.79
CA TRP A 59 -14.42 3.83 -27.76
C TRP A 59 -13.55 4.84 -27.03
N GLY A 60 -13.15 5.93 -27.67
CA GLY A 60 -12.39 7.00 -27.02
C GLY A 60 -13.11 7.61 -25.82
N GLN A 61 -14.45 7.60 -25.80
CA GLN A 61 -15.23 8.14 -24.68
C GLN A 61 -15.24 7.19 -23.48
N THR A 62 -15.23 5.88 -23.72
CA THR A 62 -15.40 4.87 -22.67
C THR A 62 -14.08 4.27 -22.20
N ILE A 63 -13.03 4.28 -23.03
CA ILE A 63 -11.77 3.55 -22.78
C ILE A 63 -11.09 3.95 -21.47
N LEU A 64 -11.02 5.26 -21.18
CA LEU A 64 -10.40 5.75 -19.94
C LEU A 64 -11.26 5.46 -18.71
N GLN A 65 -12.59 5.47 -18.86
CA GLN A 65 -13.50 5.12 -17.77
C GLN A 65 -13.36 3.65 -17.40
N THR A 66 -13.39 2.76 -18.40
CA THR A 66 -13.14 1.32 -18.19
C THR A 66 -11.75 1.07 -17.63
N ALA A 67 -10.71 1.76 -18.12
CA ALA A 67 -9.37 1.63 -17.56
C ALA A 67 -9.29 2.08 -16.09
N SER A 68 -10.02 3.13 -15.70
CA SER A 68 -10.12 3.57 -14.31
C SER A 68 -10.76 2.52 -13.40
N GLU A 69 -11.84 1.89 -13.86
CA GLU A 69 -12.49 0.78 -13.15
C GLU A 69 -11.54 -0.42 -12.98
N MET A 70 -10.77 -0.76 -14.02
CA MET A 70 -9.78 -1.84 -13.94
C MET A 70 -8.67 -1.53 -12.93
N VAL A 71 -8.15 -0.29 -12.91
CA VAL A 71 -7.14 0.17 -11.94
C VAL A 71 -7.68 0.08 -10.51
N GLN A 72 -8.92 0.51 -10.28
CA GLN A 72 -9.56 0.39 -8.97
C GLN A 72 -9.72 -1.08 -8.55
N HIS A 73 -10.16 -1.94 -9.46
CA HIS A 73 -10.31 -3.37 -9.19
C HIS A 73 -8.97 -4.03 -8.83
N GLU A 74 -7.90 -3.76 -9.58
CA GLU A 74 -6.56 -4.26 -9.26
C GLU A 74 -6.08 -3.76 -7.89
N ARG A 75 -6.26 -2.47 -7.59
CA ARG A 75 -5.90 -1.90 -6.29
C ARG A 75 -6.62 -2.60 -5.13
N THR A 76 -7.93 -2.83 -5.26
CA THR A 76 -8.71 -3.55 -4.26
C THR A 76 -8.25 -4.99 -4.11
N LYS A 77 -7.97 -5.69 -5.22
CA LYS A 77 -7.47 -7.06 -5.22
C LYS A 77 -6.10 -7.17 -4.54
N HIS A 78 -5.20 -6.23 -4.79
CA HIS A 78 -3.90 -6.17 -4.10
C HIS A 78 -4.08 -5.94 -2.60
N LEU A 79 -4.91 -4.97 -2.21
CA LEU A 79 -5.18 -4.70 -0.80
C LEU A 79 -5.77 -5.93 -0.09
N GLN A 80 -6.67 -6.67 -0.74
CA GLN A 80 -7.22 -7.90 -0.17
C GLN A 80 -6.15 -8.96 0.08
N LYS A 81 -5.21 -9.15 -0.84
CA LYS A 81 -4.09 -10.08 -0.67
C LYS A 81 -3.20 -9.65 0.50
N ASP A 82 -2.80 -8.38 0.54
CA ASP A 82 -1.96 -7.83 1.60
C ASP A 82 -2.62 -8.00 2.97
N LEU A 83 -3.94 -7.81 3.06
CA LEU A 83 -4.68 -8.01 4.30
C LEU A 83 -4.66 -9.46 4.78
N VAL A 84 -4.75 -10.44 3.88
CA VAL A 84 -4.65 -11.86 4.23
C VAL A 84 -3.24 -12.17 4.74
N GLU A 85 -2.21 -11.71 4.02
CA GLU A 85 -0.81 -11.91 4.43
C GLU A 85 -0.51 -11.28 5.79
N ARG A 86 -0.98 -10.05 6.04
CA ARG A 86 -0.84 -9.36 7.32
C ARG A 86 -1.50 -10.15 8.46
N LYS A 87 -2.72 -10.66 8.24
CA LYS A 87 -3.43 -11.47 9.25
C LYS A 87 -2.67 -12.75 9.59
N GLU A 88 -2.13 -13.44 8.58
CA GLU A 88 -1.31 -14.63 8.82
C GLU A 88 -0.03 -14.31 9.59
N GLN A 89 0.65 -13.21 9.24
CA GLN A 89 1.84 -12.76 9.97
C GLN A 89 1.53 -12.42 11.42
N GLU A 90 0.40 -11.75 11.68
CA GLU A 90 -0.05 -11.45 13.04
C GLU A 90 -0.39 -12.72 13.84
N ALA A 91 -1.12 -13.67 13.25
CA ALA A 91 -1.43 -14.95 13.88
C ALA A 91 -0.16 -15.74 14.22
N ARG A 92 0.83 -15.79 13.32
CA ARG A 92 2.13 -16.41 13.58
C ARG A 92 2.87 -15.74 14.73
N LYS A 93 2.91 -14.40 14.76
CA LYS A 93 3.53 -13.63 15.86
C LYS A 93 2.82 -13.91 17.20
N GLN A 94 1.49 -13.97 17.20
CA GLN A 94 0.70 -14.27 18.39
C GLN A 94 0.98 -15.70 18.90
N ALA A 95 0.98 -16.70 18.02
CA ALA A 95 1.30 -18.08 18.39
C ALA A 95 2.71 -18.21 18.99
N VAL A 96 3.71 -17.52 18.44
CA VAL A 96 5.07 -17.48 19.01
C VAL A 96 5.07 -16.82 20.40
N LEU A 97 4.34 -15.74 20.59
CA LEU A 97 4.22 -15.07 21.90
C LEU A 97 3.53 -15.96 22.94
N GLU A 98 2.51 -16.72 22.56
CA GLU A 98 1.85 -17.70 23.42
C GLU A 98 2.80 -18.84 23.81
N GLN A 99 3.52 -19.41 22.85
CA GLN A 99 4.54 -20.43 23.11
C GLN A 99 5.64 -19.91 24.06
N ARG A 100 6.10 -18.66 23.91
CA ARG A 100 7.06 -18.04 24.83
C ARG A 100 6.49 -17.84 26.24
N LYS A 101 5.22 -17.44 26.36
CA LYS A 101 4.55 -17.31 27.66
C LYS A 101 4.45 -18.64 28.38
N ASP A 102 4.07 -19.71 27.69
CA ASP A 102 3.93 -21.05 28.29
C ASP A 102 5.27 -21.69 28.64
N GLN A 103 6.32 -21.46 27.85
CA GLN A 103 7.70 -21.83 28.17
C GLN A 103 8.27 -21.05 29.37
N SER A 104 7.75 -19.87 29.71
CA SER A 104 8.15 -19.12 30.92
C SER A 104 7.41 -19.56 32.19
N LYS A 105 6.18 -20.09 32.05
CA LYS A 105 5.36 -20.60 33.17
C LYS A 105 5.82 -21.98 33.66
N THR A 106 6.30 -22.83 32.75
CA THR A 106 6.82 -24.18 33.05
C THR A 106 8.03 -24.21 34.00
N PRO A 107 9.08 -23.38 33.85
CA PRO A 107 10.20 -23.34 34.80
C PRO A 107 9.82 -22.69 36.14
N LYS A 108 8.89 -21.73 36.17
CA LYS A 108 8.37 -21.15 37.43
C LYS A 108 7.54 -22.16 38.23
N LYS A 109 6.70 -22.96 37.58
CA LYS A 109 5.95 -24.06 38.24
C LYS A 109 6.88 -25.16 38.75
N LYS A 110 7.92 -25.55 37.99
CA LYS A 110 8.93 -26.52 38.46
C LYS A 110 9.75 -26.00 39.65
N LYS A 111 10.14 -24.72 39.67
CA LYS A 111 10.81 -24.11 40.84
C LYS A 111 9.89 -23.98 42.06
N ALA A 112 8.60 -23.73 41.87
CA ALA A 112 7.64 -23.68 42.97
C ALA A 112 7.37 -25.08 43.55
N ALA A 113 7.22 -26.10 42.69
CA ALA A 113 7.05 -27.49 43.11
C ALA A 113 8.29 -28.04 43.83
N ALA A 114 9.50 -27.79 43.32
CA ALA A 114 10.74 -28.23 43.98
C ALA A 114 10.99 -27.53 45.33
N LYS A 115 10.41 -26.35 45.56
CA LYS A 115 10.48 -25.65 46.83
C LYS A 115 9.46 -26.18 47.86
N GLN A 116 8.30 -26.62 47.41
CA GLN A 116 7.31 -27.28 48.28
C GLN A 116 7.77 -28.68 48.69
N GLU A 117 8.41 -29.42 47.79
CA GLU A 117 8.93 -30.77 48.06
C GLU A 117 10.14 -30.75 49.00
N SER A 118 10.95 -29.68 49.00
CA SER A 118 12.02 -29.51 49.98
C SER A 118 11.51 -29.13 51.38
N ASP A 119 10.43 -28.35 51.45
CA ASP A 119 9.84 -27.93 52.72
C ASP A 119 9.05 -29.06 53.42
N GLU A 120 8.59 -30.09 52.68
CA GLU A 120 7.93 -31.30 53.24
C GLU A 120 8.90 -32.39 53.74
N ILE A 121 10.16 -32.40 53.28
CA ILE A 121 11.16 -33.40 53.70
C ILE A 121 11.87 -32.98 55.00
N GLU A 122 11.77 -31.71 55.40
CA GLU A 122 12.43 -31.12 56.58
C GLU A 122 11.50 -31.01 57.82
N ALA A 123 10.26 -31.53 57.75
CA ALA A 123 9.29 -31.58 58.86
C ALA A 123 9.02 -33.01 59.34
#